data_AF-H3C7X3-F1
#
_entry.id   AF-H3C7X3-F1
#
_cell.length_a   1.000
_cell.length_b   1.000
_cell.length_c   1.000
_cell.angle_alpha   90.00
_cell.angle_beta   90.00
_cell.angle_gamma   90.00
#
_symmetry.space_group_name_H-M   'P 1'
#
loop_
_entity.id
_entity.type
_entity.pdbx_description
1 polymer ?
#
loop_
_entity_poly.entity_id
_entity_poly.type
_entity_poly.pdbx_seq_one_letter_code
_entity_poly.pdbx_strand_id
1 'polypeptide(L)'
;MLFSGTNIAAGRAVGVVVATGVQTEIGKIRDEMASTDAERTPLQQKLDQFGEQLSKVISVICVAVWAINVGHFNDPVHGGSWLRGAVYYFKIAVALAVAAIPEGLPAVITTCLALGTRRMARKNAIVRSLPSVETLGCTSVICSDKTGTLTTNQMSVCRMFCVEGPLQVERVHRHWIYLRPDGEVYKDGVKVRCSQYEGLVELALICALCNDSSLDYNEAKSVYEKVGEATETALCCLVEKMNV
;
A
#
# COMPACT_ATOMS: atom_id res chain seq x y z
N MET A 1 2.30 29.95 4.06
CA MET A 1 3.40 29.15 4.65
C MET A 1 4.04 28.37 3.51
N LEU A 2 5.37 28.23 3.48
CA LEU A 2 6.09 27.35 2.55
C LEU A 2 6.67 26.19 3.37
N PHE A 3 6.30 24.96 3.05
CA PHE A 3 6.69 23.79 3.83
C PHE A 3 7.98 23.19 3.28
N SER A 4 8.85 22.71 4.18
CA SER A 4 10.10 22.05 3.80
C SER A 4 9.79 20.78 2.98
N GLY A 5 10.47 20.61 1.84
CA GLY A 5 10.26 19.50 0.90
C GLY A 5 9.24 19.76 -0.21
N THR A 6 8.47 20.85 -0.16
CA THR A 6 7.59 21.27 -1.26
C THR A 6 8.37 22.00 -2.37
N ASN A 7 7.84 21.96 -3.59
CA ASN A 7 8.37 22.70 -4.74
C ASN A 7 7.46 23.89 -5.09
N ILE A 8 8.05 24.92 -5.70
CA ILE A 8 7.31 26.07 -6.23
C ILE A 8 7.01 25.78 -7.70
N ALA A 9 5.74 25.65 -8.05
CA ALA A 9 5.32 25.40 -9.43
C ALA A 9 5.52 26.64 -10.32
N ALA A 10 5.21 27.83 -9.81
CA ALA A 10 5.37 29.10 -10.53
C ALA A 10 5.61 30.28 -9.57
N GLY A 11 6.31 31.31 -10.07
CA GLY A 11 6.53 32.58 -9.38
C GLY A 11 7.80 32.65 -8.52
N ARG A 12 7.96 33.77 -7.81
CA ARG A 12 9.08 34.05 -6.88
C ARG A 12 8.56 34.79 -5.65
N ALA A 13 9.02 34.38 -4.47
CA ALA A 13 8.67 35.02 -3.21
C ALA A 13 9.91 35.16 -2.31
N VAL A 14 9.83 36.08 -1.35
CA VAL A 14 10.78 36.19 -0.23
C VAL A 14 9.99 35.97 1.06
N GLY A 15 10.53 35.16 1.96
CA GLY A 15 9.89 34.84 3.24
C GLY A 15 10.92 34.62 4.33
N VAL A 16 10.46 34.63 5.58
CA VAL A 16 11.30 34.36 6.75
C VAL A 16 11.16 32.90 7.14
N VAL A 17 12.27 32.24 7.46
CA VAL A 17 12.28 30.86 7.96
C VAL A 17 11.70 30.85 9.38
N VAL A 18 10.60 30.12 9.56
CA VAL A 18 9.89 30.02 10.85
C VAL A 18 10.21 28.75 11.64
N ALA A 19 10.66 27.68 10.98
CA ALA A 19 11.04 26.41 11.59
C ALA A 19 12.07 25.67 10.73
N THR A 20 12.95 24.88 11.37
CA THR A 20 13.97 24.04 10.70
C THR A 20 14.09 22.68 11.38
N GLY A 21 14.68 21.69 10.69
CA GLY A 21 14.87 20.34 11.24
C GLY A 21 13.55 19.64 11.62
N VAL A 22 13.54 19.00 12.79
CA VAL A 22 12.39 18.22 13.31
C VAL A 22 11.14 19.07 13.57
N GLN A 23 11.29 20.39 13.74
CA GLN A 23 10.17 21.30 13.99
C GLN A 23 9.36 21.65 12.73
N THR A 24 9.81 21.20 11.55
CA THR A 24 9.06 21.36 10.29
C THR A 24 7.98 20.29 10.13
N GLU A 25 6.99 20.50 9.26
CA GLU A 25 5.94 19.48 9.02
C GLU A 25 6.52 18.14 8.52
N ILE A 26 7.51 18.17 7.62
CA ILE A 26 8.22 16.94 7.20
C ILE A 26 9.06 16.33 8.35
N GLY A 27 9.55 17.16 9.26
CA GLY A 27 10.23 16.74 10.48
C GLY A 27 9.29 15.99 11.43
N LYS A 28 8.07 16.49 11.64
CA LYS A 28 7.04 15.83 12.44
C LYS A 28 6.65 14.47 11.86
N ILE A 29 6.46 14.39 10.53
CA ILE A 29 6.18 13.11 9.84
C ILE A 29 7.33 12.12 10.07
N ARG A 30 8.58 12.57 10.00
CA ARG A 30 9.74 11.72 10.30
C ARG A 30 9.71 11.20 11.74
N ASP A 31 9.42 12.05 12.70
CA ASP A 31 9.38 11.66 14.11
C ASP A 31 8.25 10.65 14.38
N GLU A 32 7.07 10.86 13.79
CA GLU A 32 5.96 9.88 13.82
C GLU A 32 6.38 8.53 13.22
N MET A 33 7.01 8.55 12.04
CA MET A 33 7.53 7.32 11.40
C MET A 33 8.61 6.62 12.24
N ALA A 34 9.48 7.39 12.90
CA ALA A 34 10.56 6.83 13.73
C ALA A 34 10.06 6.30 15.08
N SER A 35 8.98 6.86 15.60
CA SER A 35 8.36 6.43 16.87
C SER A 35 7.51 5.16 16.74
N THR A 36 7.25 4.68 15.52
CA THR A 36 6.43 3.50 15.27
C THR A 36 7.28 2.23 15.33
N ASP A 37 7.12 1.44 16.38
CA ASP A 37 7.75 0.12 16.49
C ASP A 37 7.16 -0.85 15.46
N ALA A 38 8.02 -1.67 14.86
CA ALA A 38 7.59 -2.73 13.97
C ALA A 38 6.90 -3.84 14.78
N GLU A 39 5.59 -3.97 14.66
CA GLU A 39 4.85 -5.08 15.26
C GLU A 39 5.24 -6.42 14.61
N ARG A 40 5.41 -7.45 15.44
CA ARG A 40 5.64 -8.83 14.97
C ARG A 40 4.37 -9.41 14.37
N THR A 41 4.50 -10.19 13.30
CA THR A 41 3.34 -10.80 12.65
C THR A 41 2.69 -11.88 13.52
N PRO A 42 1.39 -12.19 13.33
CA PRO A 42 0.71 -13.22 14.11
C PRO A 42 1.44 -14.58 14.06
N LEU A 43 1.92 -15.00 12.89
CA LEU A 43 2.75 -16.20 12.75
C LEU A 43 4.06 -16.11 13.55
N GLN A 44 4.78 -14.98 13.51
CA GLN A 44 6.00 -14.80 14.29
C GLN A 44 5.72 -14.92 15.79
N GLN A 45 4.65 -14.28 16.28
CA GLN A 45 4.24 -14.40 17.69
C GLN A 45 3.92 -15.85 18.07
N LYS A 46 3.28 -16.62 17.18
CA LYS A 46 2.98 -18.03 17.41
C LYS A 46 4.22 -18.91 17.39
N LEU A 47 5.19 -18.63 16.52
CA LEU A 47 6.47 -19.33 16.49
C LEU A 47 7.30 -19.05 17.75
N ASP A 48 7.31 -17.81 18.23
CA ASP A 48 7.98 -17.43 19.48
C ASP A 48 7.34 -18.14 20.68
N GLN A 49 6.00 -18.15 20.76
CA GLN A 49 5.25 -18.89 21.79
C GLN A 49 5.53 -20.39 21.73
N PHE A 50 5.55 -20.97 20.53
CA PHE A 50 5.87 -22.37 20.32
C PHE A 50 7.32 -22.69 20.75
N GLY A 51 8.28 -21.83 20.40
CA GLY A 51 9.68 -21.97 20.80
C GLY A 51 9.86 -21.90 22.32
N GLU A 52 9.17 -20.98 22.99
CA GLU A 52 9.20 -20.86 24.45
C GLU A 52 8.58 -22.09 25.14
N GLN A 53 7.44 -22.57 24.64
CA GLN A 53 6.81 -23.79 25.15
C GLN A 53 7.70 -25.02 24.95
N LEU A 54 8.28 -25.17 23.75
CA LEU A 54 9.19 -26.28 23.44
C LEU A 54 10.44 -26.23 24.33
N SER A 55 11.04 -25.06 24.54
CA SER A 55 12.19 -24.89 25.42
C SER A 55 11.88 -25.29 26.87
N LYS A 56 10.71 -24.92 27.39
CA LYS A 56 10.24 -25.33 28.72
C LYS A 56 10.08 -26.85 28.81
N VAL A 57 9.43 -27.46 27.82
CA VAL A 57 9.21 -28.93 27.78
C VAL A 57 10.53 -29.69 27.73
N ILE A 58 11.45 -29.29 26.84
CA ILE A 58 12.78 -29.91 26.73
C ILE A 58 13.54 -29.78 28.05
N SER A 59 13.55 -28.59 28.66
CA SER A 59 14.24 -28.36 29.94
C SER A 59 13.70 -29.24 31.06
N VAL A 60 12.36 -29.39 31.16
CA VAL A 60 11.71 -30.28 32.13
C VAL A 60 12.09 -31.74 31.89
N ILE A 61 12.09 -32.20 30.63
CA ILE A 61 12.48 -33.58 30.28
C ILE A 61 13.96 -33.81 30.61
N CYS A 62 14.86 -32.89 30.29
CA CYS A 62 16.29 -33.00 30.61
C CYS A 62 16.52 -33.14 32.12
N VAL A 63 15.86 -32.30 32.94
CA VAL A 63 15.95 -32.38 34.41
C VAL A 63 15.34 -33.68 34.93
N ALA A 64 14.20 -34.12 34.39
CA ALA A 64 13.55 -35.37 34.80
C ALA A 64 14.41 -36.61 34.48
N VAL A 65 14.98 -36.68 33.28
CA VAL A 65 15.89 -37.77 32.88
C VAL A 65 17.12 -37.77 33.78
N TRP A 66 17.70 -36.60 34.08
CA TRP A 66 18.84 -36.50 34.99
C TRP A 66 18.49 -36.97 36.40
N ALA A 67 17.34 -36.54 36.95
CA ALA A 67 16.89 -36.90 38.29
C ALA A 67 16.60 -38.41 38.42
N ILE A 68 15.93 -39.03 37.44
CA ILE A 68 15.63 -40.47 37.44
C ILE A 68 16.93 -41.28 37.40
N ASN A 69 17.89 -40.87 36.57
CA ASN A 69 19.13 -41.61 36.40
C ASN A 69 20.15 -41.32 37.51
N VAL A 70 19.93 -40.31 38.38
CA VAL A 70 20.84 -39.91 39.47
C VAL A 70 21.19 -41.06 40.42
N GLY A 71 20.25 -41.98 40.64
CA GLY A 71 20.45 -43.19 41.45
C GLY A 71 21.28 -44.28 40.76
N HIS A 72 21.31 -44.31 39.43
CA HIS A 72 21.98 -45.34 38.62
C HIS A 72 23.41 -44.96 38.19
N PHE A 73 23.91 -43.78 38.57
CA PHE A 73 25.28 -43.36 38.21
C PHE A 73 26.39 -44.21 38.83
N ASN A 74 26.09 -44.98 39.89
CA ASN A 74 27.02 -45.89 40.56
C ASN A 74 26.90 -47.35 40.08
N ASP A 75 26.09 -47.65 39.05
CA ASP A 75 25.93 -49.03 38.59
C ASP A 75 27.25 -49.60 38.00
N PRO A 76 27.60 -50.87 38.31
CA PRO A 76 28.84 -51.52 37.85
C PRO A 76 28.99 -51.60 36.33
N VAL A 77 27.87 -51.49 35.60
CA VAL A 77 27.79 -51.55 34.13
C VAL A 77 28.60 -50.43 33.45
N HIS A 78 28.81 -49.29 34.14
CA HIS A 78 29.57 -48.16 33.61
C HIS A 78 31.05 -48.14 34.06
N GLY A 79 31.52 -49.21 34.70
CA GLY A 79 32.92 -49.35 35.15
C GLY A 79 33.24 -48.62 36.45
N GLY A 80 32.24 -48.36 37.31
CA GLY A 80 32.43 -47.88 38.68
C GLY A 80 32.87 -46.42 38.85
N SER A 81 32.86 -45.62 37.78
CA SER A 81 33.25 -44.19 37.83
C SER A 81 32.04 -43.30 37.59
N TRP A 82 31.62 -42.56 38.64
CA TRP A 82 30.51 -41.59 38.61
C TRP A 82 30.59 -40.60 37.43
N LEU A 83 31.82 -40.19 37.08
CA LEU A 83 32.07 -39.24 35.98
C LEU A 83 31.68 -39.81 34.61
N ARG A 84 31.85 -41.12 34.37
CA ARG A 84 31.48 -41.76 33.10
C ARG A 84 29.97 -41.87 32.94
N GLY A 85 29.26 -42.18 34.02
CA GLY A 85 27.80 -42.11 34.05
C GLY A 85 27.31 -40.69 33.75
N ALA A 86 27.90 -39.67 34.42
CA ALA A 86 27.57 -38.24 34.26
C ALA A 86 27.58 -37.83 32.79
N VAL A 87 28.68 -38.14 32.11
CA VAL A 87 28.87 -37.83 30.70
C VAL A 87 27.90 -38.60 29.80
N TYR A 88 27.61 -39.87 30.10
CA TYR A 88 26.69 -40.68 29.30
C TYR A 88 25.26 -40.14 29.31
N TYR A 89 24.72 -39.85 30.49
CA TYR A 89 23.36 -39.30 30.61
C TYR A 89 23.26 -37.84 30.14
N PHE A 90 24.32 -37.05 30.33
CA PHE A 90 24.40 -35.71 29.74
C PHE A 90 24.38 -35.78 28.20
N LYS A 91 25.10 -36.72 27.59
CA LYS A 91 25.08 -36.95 26.13
C LYS A 91 23.68 -37.33 25.64
N ILE A 92 22.95 -38.16 26.38
CA ILE A 92 21.56 -38.51 26.06
C ILE A 92 20.64 -37.29 26.15
N ALA A 93 20.77 -36.48 27.22
CA ALA A 93 19.97 -35.28 27.40
C ALA A 93 20.19 -34.26 26.26
N VAL A 94 21.45 -34.04 25.86
CA VAL A 94 21.78 -33.17 24.71
C VAL A 94 21.26 -33.74 23.40
N ALA A 95 21.41 -35.05 23.17
CA ALA A 95 20.90 -35.71 21.95
C ALA A 95 19.38 -35.60 21.85
N LEU A 96 18.66 -35.75 22.97
CA LEU A 96 17.20 -35.62 23.03
C LEU A 96 16.76 -34.16 22.82
N ALA A 97 17.49 -33.20 23.38
CA ALA A 97 17.23 -31.78 23.16
C ALA A 97 17.38 -31.39 21.68
N VAL A 98 18.46 -31.80 21.01
CA VAL A 98 18.67 -31.54 19.58
C VAL A 98 17.61 -32.23 18.72
N ALA A 99 17.25 -33.47 19.04
CA ALA A 99 16.22 -34.21 18.32
C ALA A 99 14.81 -33.56 18.39
N ALA A 100 14.55 -32.78 19.44
CA ALA A 100 13.27 -32.11 19.65
C ALA A 100 13.16 -30.74 18.95
N ILE A 101 14.29 -30.11 18.58
CA ILE A 101 14.30 -28.79 17.93
C ILE A 101 14.01 -28.94 16.43
N PRO A 102 12.95 -28.31 15.89
CA PRO A 102 12.63 -28.40 14.47
C PRO A 102 13.47 -27.40 13.66
N GLU A 103 14.77 -27.68 13.51
CA GLU A 103 15.74 -26.82 12.80
C GLU A 103 15.36 -26.53 11.34
N GLY A 104 14.57 -27.41 10.71
CA GLY A 104 14.08 -27.23 9.34
C GLY A 104 12.89 -26.27 9.20
N LEU A 105 12.20 -25.92 10.29
CA LEU A 105 10.97 -25.13 10.22
C LEU A 105 11.19 -23.72 9.66
N PRO A 106 12.23 -22.94 10.07
CA PRO A 106 12.50 -21.62 9.49
C PRO A 106 12.77 -21.68 7.98
N ALA A 107 13.47 -22.72 7.51
CA ALA A 107 13.78 -22.89 6.09
C ALA A 107 12.53 -23.17 5.25
N VAL A 108 11.63 -24.03 5.75
CA VAL A 108 10.35 -24.36 5.09
C VAL A 108 9.44 -23.12 5.03
N ILE A 109 9.32 -22.38 6.12
CA ILE A 109 8.51 -21.16 6.19
C ILE A 109 9.03 -20.12 5.19
N THR A 110 10.34 -19.84 5.22
CA THR A 110 10.96 -18.86 4.31
C THR A 110 10.76 -19.24 2.85
N THR A 111 10.93 -20.52 2.51
CA THR A 111 10.71 -21.02 1.15
C THR A 111 9.25 -20.87 0.72
N CYS A 112 8.31 -21.19 1.61
CA CYS A 112 6.88 -21.03 1.35
C CYS A 112 6.52 -19.55 1.10
N LEU A 113 6.98 -18.63 1.96
CA LEU A 113 6.74 -17.20 1.82
C LEU A 113 7.40 -16.61 0.56
N ALA A 114 8.59 -17.08 0.18
CA ALA A 114 9.26 -16.67 -1.04
C ALA A 114 8.49 -17.11 -2.30
N LEU A 115 8.00 -18.35 -2.32
CA LEU A 115 7.14 -18.85 -3.40
C LEU A 115 5.81 -18.08 -3.47
N GLY A 116 5.22 -17.74 -2.32
CA GLY A 116 4.03 -16.88 -2.21
C GLY A 116 4.27 -15.48 -2.78
N THR A 117 5.39 -14.86 -2.39
CA THR A 117 5.83 -13.54 -2.89
C THR A 117 5.98 -13.56 -4.42
N ARG A 118 6.60 -14.61 -4.98
CA ARG A 118 6.74 -14.76 -6.44
C ARG A 118 5.38 -14.87 -7.13
N ARG A 119 4.41 -15.57 -6.54
CA ARG A 119 3.04 -15.68 -7.09
C ARG A 119 2.30 -14.34 -7.04
N MET A 120 2.50 -13.54 -6.00
CA MET A 120 1.89 -12.20 -5.88
C MET A 120 2.51 -11.18 -6.82
N ALA A 121 3.82 -11.22 -7.02
CA ALA A 121 4.50 -10.33 -7.97
C ALA A 121 3.95 -10.50 -9.41
N ARG A 122 3.59 -11.74 -9.81
CA ARG A 122 2.93 -12.01 -11.10
C ARG A 122 1.53 -11.39 -11.23
N LYS A 123 0.92 -10.97 -10.11
CA LYS A 123 -0.38 -10.29 -10.06
C LYS A 123 -0.24 -8.80 -9.71
N ASN A 124 0.92 -8.20 -10.03
CA ASN A 124 1.23 -6.80 -9.74
C ASN A 124 1.25 -6.42 -8.25
N ALA A 125 1.39 -7.40 -7.34
CA ALA A 125 1.54 -7.15 -5.91
C ALA A 125 3.00 -7.38 -5.48
N ILE A 126 3.74 -6.28 -5.30
CA ILE A 126 5.15 -6.31 -4.91
C ILE A 126 5.25 -6.31 -3.38
N VAL A 127 5.58 -7.47 -2.81
CA VAL A 127 5.78 -7.60 -1.36
C VAL A 127 7.23 -7.27 -1.00
N ARG A 128 7.42 -6.29 -0.11
CA ARG A 128 8.75 -5.84 0.34
C ARG A 128 9.29 -6.63 1.55
N SER A 129 8.42 -7.30 2.29
CA SER A 129 8.76 -8.06 3.50
C SER A 129 8.06 -9.41 3.48
N LEU A 130 8.82 -10.52 3.55
CA LEU A 130 8.27 -11.88 3.44
C LEU A 130 7.18 -12.19 4.48
N PRO A 131 7.29 -11.78 5.76
CA PRO A 131 6.21 -11.97 6.73
C PRO A 131 4.89 -11.29 6.36
N SER A 132 4.91 -10.19 5.58
CA SER A 132 3.69 -9.47 5.19
C SER A 132 2.76 -10.30 4.29
N VAL A 133 3.28 -11.34 3.63
CA VAL A 133 2.46 -12.28 2.85
C VAL A 133 1.41 -12.98 3.72
N GLU A 134 1.80 -13.35 4.94
CA GLU A 134 0.90 -14.03 5.89
C GLU A 134 -0.09 -13.04 6.49
N THR A 135 0.39 -11.87 6.93
CA THR A 135 -0.45 -10.85 7.56
C THR A 135 -1.55 -10.36 6.61
N LEU A 136 -1.27 -10.27 5.30
CA LEU A 136 -2.27 -9.91 4.30
C LEU A 136 -3.46 -10.91 4.26
N GLY A 137 -3.22 -12.19 4.57
CA GLY A 137 -4.27 -13.20 4.66
C GLY A 137 -5.17 -13.06 5.90
N CYS A 138 -4.69 -12.35 6.93
CA CYS A 138 -5.43 -12.10 8.17
C CYS A 138 -6.02 -10.68 8.24
N THR A 139 -5.91 -9.89 7.16
CA THR A 139 -6.43 -8.51 7.12
C THR A 139 -7.95 -8.48 7.32
N SER A 140 -8.40 -7.79 8.37
CA SER A 140 -9.82 -7.62 8.69
C SER A 140 -10.40 -6.29 8.20
N VAL A 141 -9.56 -5.25 8.07
CA VAL A 141 -9.95 -3.90 7.65
C VAL A 141 -8.96 -3.41 6.60
N ILE A 142 -9.47 -2.86 5.50
CA ILE A 142 -8.67 -2.24 4.45
C ILE A 142 -8.98 -0.74 4.43
N CYS A 143 -8.03 0.07 4.89
CA CYS A 143 -8.07 1.52 4.73
C CYS A 143 -7.39 1.87 3.41
N SER A 144 -8.17 2.25 2.40
CA SER A 144 -7.65 2.66 1.10
C SER A 144 -7.79 4.17 0.92
N ASP A 145 -6.74 4.80 0.39
CA ASP A 145 -6.85 6.15 -0.13
C ASP A 145 -7.77 6.17 -1.37
N LYS A 146 -8.41 7.31 -1.62
CA LYS A 146 -9.32 7.49 -2.75
C LYS A 146 -8.56 7.84 -4.03
N THR A 147 -7.75 8.90 -3.97
CA THR A 147 -7.14 9.50 -5.16
C THR A 147 -5.94 8.67 -5.60
N GLY A 148 -5.97 8.12 -6.82
CA GLY A 148 -4.87 7.29 -7.34
C GLY A 148 -4.85 5.84 -6.85
N THR A 149 -5.76 5.44 -5.95
CA THR A 149 -5.95 4.02 -5.57
C THR A 149 -7.35 3.53 -5.94
N LEU A 150 -8.42 4.07 -5.35
CA LEU A 150 -9.80 3.72 -5.75
C LEU A 150 -10.23 4.40 -7.06
N THR A 151 -9.59 5.53 -7.37
CA THR A 151 -9.84 6.30 -8.59
C THR A 151 -8.58 6.33 -9.45
N THR A 152 -8.74 6.46 -10.75
CA THR A 152 -7.62 6.50 -11.73
C THR A 152 -6.78 7.78 -11.64
N ASN A 153 -7.12 8.72 -10.75
CA ASN A 153 -6.55 10.08 -10.70
C ASN A 153 -6.60 10.82 -12.05
N GLN A 154 -7.55 10.43 -12.90
CA GLN A 154 -7.86 11.10 -14.16
C GLN A 154 -9.18 11.82 -13.96
N MET A 155 -9.12 13.14 -13.92
CA MET A 155 -10.32 13.95 -13.82
C MET A 155 -11.00 14.01 -15.19
N SER A 156 -12.33 13.93 -15.22
CA SER A 156 -13.11 13.95 -16.45
C SER A 156 -14.42 14.66 -16.19
N VAL A 157 -14.82 15.54 -17.11
CA VAL A 157 -16.12 16.20 -17.06
C VAL A 157 -17.19 15.20 -17.49
N CYS A 158 -18.07 14.80 -16.57
CA CYS A 158 -19.12 13.82 -16.87
C CYS A 158 -20.43 14.48 -17.32
N ARG A 159 -20.69 15.72 -16.87
CA ARG A 159 -21.93 16.46 -17.11
C ARG A 159 -21.68 17.94 -17.27
N MET A 160 -22.42 18.56 -18.18
CA MET A 160 -22.47 20.01 -18.37
C MET A 160 -23.91 20.43 -18.69
N PHE A 161 -24.23 21.69 -18.50
CA PHE A 161 -25.51 22.26 -18.91
C PHE A 161 -25.31 23.69 -19.37
N CYS A 162 -26.11 24.12 -20.33
CA CYS A 162 -26.23 25.50 -20.78
C CYS A 162 -27.68 25.94 -20.64
N VAL A 163 -27.89 27.25 -20.51
CA VAL A 163 -29.23 27.83 -20.50
C VAL A 163 -29.61 28.15 -21.94
N GLU A 164 -30.76 27.65 -22.40
CA GLU A 164 -31.33 27.95 -23.71
C GLU A 164 -32.62 28.77 -23.55
N GLY A 165 -32.75 29.87 -24.31
CA GLY A 165 -33.96 30.71 -24.37
C GLY A 165 -33.84 32.09 -23.68
N PRO A 166 -34.81 33.00 -23.90
CA PRO A 166 -34.82 34.30 -23.24
C PRO A 166 -34.94 34.12 -21.72
N LEU A 167 -34.16 34.89 -20.96
CA LEU A 167 -34.16 34.97 -19.49
C LEU A 167 -35.51 35.50 -18.96
N GLN A 168 -36.58 34.74 -19.08
CA GLN A 168 -37.77 34.91 -18.25
C GLN A 168 -37.55 34.12 -16.96
N VAL A 169 -37.56 34.87 -15.86
CA VAL A 169 -37.10 34.50 -14.50
C VAL A 169 -37.82 33.28 -13.90
N GLU A 170 -38.88 32.77 -14.53
CA GLU A 170 -39.75 31.73 -13.94
C GLU A 170 -39.42 30.29 -14.35
N ARG A 171 -38.78 30.03 -15.52
CA ARG A 171 -38.43 28.66 -15.95
C ARG A 171 -37.16 28.60 -16.80
N VAL A 172 -36.02 28.47 -16.13
CA VAL A 172 -34.75 28.10 -16.78
C VAL A 172 -34.79 26.60 -17.09
N HIS A 173 -35.00 26.23 -18.36
CA HIS A 173 -34.86 24.84 -18.80
C HIS A 173 -33.38 24.44 -18.77
N ARG A 174 -32.99 23.66 -17.76
CA ARG A 174 -31.63 23.09 -17.67
C ARG A 174 -31.63 21.74 -18.39
N HIS A 175 -30.97 21.67 -19.53
CA HIS A 175 -30.70 20.39 -20.19
C HIS A 175 -29.35 19.85 -19.75
N TRP A 176 -29.35 18.67 -19.13
CA TRP A 176 -28.12 17.99 -18.77
C TRP A 176 -27.56 17.26 -19.97
N ILE A 177 -26.30 17.54 -20.27
CA ILE A 177 -25.55 16.87 -21.32
C ILE A 177 -24.51 15.97 -20.64
N TYR A 178 -24.41 14.74 -21.11
CA TYR A 178 -23.58 13.69 -20.52
C TYR A 178 -22.44 13.31 -21.46
N LEU A 179 -21.26 13.12 -20.88
CA LEU A 179 -20.10 12.59 -21.59
C LEU A 179 -19.93 11.12 -21.24
N ARG A 180 -19.89 10.26 -22.26
CA ARG A 180 -19.63 8.83 -22.07
C ARG A 180 -18.14 8.50 -22.19
N PRO A 181 -17.70 7.31 -21.73
CA PRO A 181 -16.28 6.89 -21.81
C PRO A 181 -15.76 6.74 -23.25
N ASP A 182 -16.66 6.66 -24.23
CA ASP A 182 -16.38 6.67 -25.67
C ASP A 182 -15.93 8.05 -26.19
N GLY A 183 -16.05 9.10 -25.36
CA GLY A 183 -15.67 10.47 -25.70
C GLY A 183 -16.77 11.26 -26.40
N GLU A 184 -17.97 10.70 -26.54
CA GLU A 184 -19.07 11.37 -27.24
C GLU A 184 -20.05 12.07 -26.29
N VAL A 185 -20.69 13.11 -26.82
CA VAL A 185 -21.60 14.00 -26.07
C VAL A 185 -23.06 13.63 -26.34
N TYR A 186 -23.84 13.47 -25.27
CA TYR A 186 -25.24 13.00 -25.32
C TYR A 186 -26.21 13.94 -24.61
N LYS A 187 -27.39 14.18 -25.20
CA LYS A 187 -28.54 14.86 -24.60
C LYS A 187 -29.72 13.89 -24.62
N ASP A 188 -30.31 13.62 -23.45
CA ASP A 188 -31.45 12.68 -23.29
C ASP A 188 -31.26 11.31 -23.96
N GLY A 189 -30.02 10.79 -23.94
CA GLY A 189 -29.64 9.51 -24.54
C GLY A 189 -29.31 9.55 -26.03
N VAL A 190 -29.48 10.69 -26.70
CA VAL A 190 -29.19 10.89 -28.13
C VAL A 190 -27.87 11.61 -28.30
N LYS A 191 -27.04 11.14 -29.24
CA LYS A 191 -25.77 11.79 -29.60
C LYS A 191 -26.07 13.16 -30.22
N VAL A 192 -25.45 14.21 -29.69
CA VAL A 192 -25.63 15.58 -30.17
C VAL A 192 -24.32 16.14 -30.70
N ARG A 193 -24.41 16.96 -31.75
CA ARG A 193 -23.28 17.81 -32.18
C ARG A 193 -23.33 19.10 -31.40
N CYS A 194 -22.28 19.37 -30.64
CA CYS A 194 -22.20 20.53 -29.76
C CYS A 194 -22.26 21.85 -30.55
N SER A 195 -21.82 21.86 -31.82
CA SER A 195 -21.85 23.04 -32.70
C SER A 195 -23.25 23.53 -33.06
N GLN A 196 -24.29 22.75 -32.76
CA GLN A 196 -25.69 23.16 -32.94
C GLN A 196 -26.21 24.07 -31.83
N TYR A 197 -25.47 24.20 -30.72
CA TYR A 197 -25.87 24.93 -29.54
C TYR A 197 -24.87 26.05 -29.25
N GLU A 198 -25.25 27.31 -29.47
CA GLU A 198 -24.37 28.47 -29.26
C GLU A 198 -23.80 28.52 -27.83
N GLY A 199 -24.60 28.19 -26.83
CA GLY A 199 -24.14 28.14 -25.43
C GLY A 199 -23.05 27.09 -25.18
N LEU A 200 -23.02 25.99 -25.94
CA LEU A 200 -21.95 24.99 -25.85
C LEU A 200 -20.68 25.44 -26.55
N VAL A 201 -20.80 26.21 -27.64
CA VAL A 201 -19.66 26.83 -28.32
C VAL A 201 -18.98 27.83 -27.38
N GLU A 202 -19.76 28.70 -26.72
CA GLU A 202 -19.22 29.65 -25.74
C GLU A 202 -18.64 28.94 -24.50
N LEU A 203 -19.28 27.88 -24.00
CA LEU A 203 -18.74 27.08 -22.90
C LEU A 203 -17.39 26.46 -23.27
N ALA A 204 -17.27 25.87 -24.46
CA ALA A 204 -16.00 25.31 -24.93
C ALA A 204 -14.93 26.39 -25.07
N LEU A 205 -15.29 27.58 -25.58
CA LEU A 205 -14.38 28.72 -25.68
C LEU A 205 -13.86 29.15 -24.30
N ILE A 206 -14.74 29.23 -23.29
CA ILE A 206 -14.35 29.55 -21.91
C ILE A 206 -13.41 28.46 -21.36
N CYS A 207 -13.74 27.18 -21.56
CA CYS A 207 -12.91 26.05 -21.12
C CYS A 207 -11.54 26.00 -21.79
N ALA A 208 -11.41 26.52 -23.01
CA ALA A 208 -10.16 26.58 -23.77
C ALA A 208 -9.30 27.80 -23.39
N LEU A 209 -9.92 28.97 -23.22
CA LEU A 209 -9.19 30.23 -22.98
C LEU A 209 -8.88 30.48 -21.51
N CYS A 210 -9.77 30.09 -20.60
CA CYS A 210 -9.59 30.25 -19.15
C CYS A 210 -8.91 29.00 -18.59
N ASN A 211 -7.75 28.65 -19.14
CA ASN A 211 -7.07 27.39 -18.86
C ASN A 211 -5.55 27.54 -19.09
N ASP A 212 -4.75 27.21 -18.08
CA ASP A 212 -3.28 27.23 -18.16
C ASP A 212 -2.67 25.85 -18.41
N SER A 213 -3.51 24.81 -18.47
CA SER A 213 -3.12 23.41 -18.65
C SER A 213 -3.28 22.95 -20.10
N SER A 214 -2.61 21.85 -20.44
CA SER A 214 -2.68 21.25 -21.77
C SER A 214 -2.59 19.73 -21.73
N LEU A 215 -2.90 19.10 -22.86
CA LEU A 215 -2.73 17.67 -23.09
C LEU A 215 -1.48 17.46 -23.93
N ASP A 216 -0.58 16.59 -23.49
CA ASP A 216 0.63 16.21 -24.22
C ASP A 216 0.61 14.73 -24.57
N TYR A 217 1.03 14.37 -25.78
CA TYR A 217 1.05 12.98 -26.21
C TYR A 217 2.43 12.37 -25.96
N ASN A 218 2.52 11.47 -24.98
CA ASN A 218 3.77 10.79 -24.69
C ASN A 218 3.96 9.60 -25.63
N GLU A 219 4.80 9.76 -26.67
CA GLU A 219 5.07 8.71 -27.66
C GLU A 219 5.61 7.42 -27.04
N ALA A 220 6.49 7.53 -26.03
CA ALA A 220 7.13 6.38 -25.39
C ALA A 220 6.15 5.48 -24.63
N LYS A 221 5.10 6.08 -24.05
CA LYS A 221 4.04 5.36 -23.34
C LYS A 221 2.81 5.12 -24.21
N SER A 222 2.71 5.80 -25.35
CA SER A 222 1.54 5.83 -26.24
C SER A 222 0.24 6.24 -25.51
N VAL A 223 0.35 7.18 -24.57
CA VAL A 223 -0.76 7.67 -23.74
C VAL A 223 -0.69 9.20 -23.66
N TYR A 224 -1.86 9.87 -23.65
CA TYR A 224 -1.95 11.29 -23.36
C TYR A 224 -1.68 11.56 -21.88
N GLU A 225 -0.68 12.38 -21.60
CA GLU A 225 -0.34 12.84 -20.26
C GLU A 225 -0.86 14.27 -20.04
N LYS A 226 -1.16 14.57 -18.78
CA LYS A 226 -1.60 15.90 -18.37
C LYS A 226 -0.41 16.80 -18.15
N VAL A 227 -0.50 18.05 -18.62
CA VAL A 227 0.44 19.12 -18.29
C VAL A 227 -0.34 20.20 -17.55
N GLY A 228 -0.05 20.37 -16.26
CA GLY A 228 -0.77 21.30 -15.37
C GLY A 228 -1.71 20.61 -14.37
N GLU A 229 -2.77 21.31 -13.97
CA GLU A 229 -3.72 20.82 -12.97
C GLU A 229 -4.71 19.82 -13.56
N ALA A 230 -5.05 18.77 -12.80
CA ALA A 230 -5.95 17.71 -13.29
C ALA A 230 -7.36 18.24 -13.65
N THR A 231 -7.84 19.22 -12.89
CA THR A 231 -9.10 19.94 -13.09
C THR A 231 -9.15 20.63 -14.44
N GLU A 232 -8.11 21.37 -14.76
CA GLU A 232 -7.99 22.13 -15.99
C GLU A 232 -7.74 21.24 -17.22
N THR A 233 -6.88 20.22 -17.09
CA THR A 233 -6.69 19.24 -18.18
C THR A 233 -7.98 18.51 -18.54
N ALA A 234 -8.87 18.28 -17.56
CA ALA A 234 -10.19 17.70 -17.84
C ALA A 234 -11.07 18.60 -18.72
N LEU A 235 -10.90 19.93 -18.62
CA LEU A 235 -11.56 20.89 -19.49
C LEU A 235 -10.95 20.89 -20.90
N CYS A 236 -9.63 20.77 -21.04
CA CYS A 236 -9.00 20.60 -22.36
C CYS A 236 -9.55 19.35 -23.06
N CYS A 237 -9.62 18.23 -22.34
CA CYS A 237 -10.18 16.98 -22.85
C CYS A 237 -11.67 17.11 -23.23
N LEU A 238 -12.43 17.93 -22.50
CA LEU A 238 -13.82 18.23 -22.84
C LEU A 238 -13.91 18.99 -24.17
N VAL A 239 -13.09 20.02 -24.38
CA VAL A 239 -13.09 20.83 -25.61
C VAL A 239 -12.81 19.96 -26.84
N GLU A 240 -11.78 19.11 -26.77
CA GLU A 240 -11.44 18.15 -27.84
C GLU A 240 -12.60 17.18 -28.16
N LYS A 241 -13.35 16.76 -27.14
CA LYS A 241 -14.52 15.88 -27.31
C LYS A 241 -15.76 16.60 -27.83
N MET A 242 -15.94 17.87 -27.47
CA MET A 242 -17.03 18.70 -27.97
C MET A 242 -16.86 19.02 -29.45
N ASN A 243 -15.60 19.20 -29.89
CA ASN A 243 -15.20 19.44 -31.29
C ASN A 243 -16.10 20.48 -31.98
N VAL A 244 -16.11 21.69 -31.41
CA VAL A 244 -16.92 22.84 -31.83
C VAL A 244 -16.09 23.94 -32.46
#